data_AF-A0A4D4KJF6-F1
#
_entry.id   AF-A0A4D4KJF6-F1
#
_cell.length_a   1.000
_cell.length_b   1.000
_cell.length_c   1.000
_cell.angle_alpha   90.00
_cell.angle_beta   90.00
_cell.angle_gamma   90.00
#
_symmetry.space_group_name_H-M   'P 1'
#
loop_
_entity.id
_entity.type
_entity.pdbx_description
1 polymer ?
#
loop_
_entity_poly.entity_id
_entity_poly.type
_entity_poly.pdbx_seq_one_letter_code
_entity_poly.pdbx_strand_id
1 'polypeptide(L)'
;MVARWRHFDNRDGFPLLHDHCLLFNRALRPDGTWSALDTRRLYQHVVAAGTLYTLAMTTEVCEELGLATVPREVTPGLRPVMEIAGVDSKLIEWSATRRQRIEDALESITDRYVAKHGRLPGERARHGLGWWAAQDTRPEKKTPRPLHRLRAWWRASAIRRFGRQLVDGLLQRCRTAGAAIRARVRPLVDTALAAIDVAAVVYTVRGAFARRHVLAEARRHLAETLHGRACPPGLDDYIADQALARHTRQLTVPQEGRRTPAPDQITYTADFHRPARWWIAGTGKPPRAATRYERAQVASFALQNAIRTARAASTASRDEAHAATASATAHTEDHHHDQAAATPHAVDHPDRPTVLTPAQRAAAHHAHQQAAMPEQLEGRTTDPATWLRTPENLSRLAAFTREADARRRAIADRRQPERPAAADRPTDQQRHHTPRPDQGRGAARDR
;
A
#
# COMPACT_ATOMS: atom_id res chain seq x y z
N MET A 1 -5.00 -25.04 15.06
CA MET A 1 -6.24 -24.36 15.54
C MET A 1 -6.02 -22.85 15.52
N VAL A 2 -7.01 -22.09 15.07
CA VAL A 2 -6.97 -20.62 15.03
C VAL A 2 -8.25 -20.08 15.65
N ALA A 3 -8.14 -19.07 16.49
CA ALA A 3 -9.27 -18.30 16.99
C ALA A 3 -9.17 -16.85 16.47
N ARG A 4 -10.31 -16.25 16.10
CA ARG A 4 -10.36 -14.94 15.44
C ARG A 4 -11.23 -13.99 16.23
N TRP A 5 -10.70 -12.81 16.53
CA TRP A 5 -11.42 -11.71 17.19
C TRP A 5 -11.38 -10.48 16.30
N ARG A 6 -12.56 -10.01 15.90
CA ARG A 6 -12.72 -8.82 15.08
C ARG A 6 -12.81 -7.57 15.94
N HIS A 7 -12.02 -6.56 15.59
CA HIS A 7 -12.07 -5.22 16.15
C HIS A 7 -12.35 -4.21 15.04
N PHE A 8 -12.95 -3.06 15.41
CA PHE A 8 -13.43 -2.07 14.45
C PHE A 8 -12.72 -0.73 14.54
N ASP A 9 -11.96 -0.49 15.59
CA ASP A 9 -11.38 0.80 15.92
C ASP A 9 -9.91 0.72 16.34
N ASN A 10 -9.19 1.82 16.14
CA ASN A 10 -7.83 1.97 16.60
C ASN A 10 -7.81 2.30 18.10
N ARG A 11 -6.63 2.49 18.70
CA ARG A 11 -6.52 2.83 20.13
C ARG A 11 -7.22 4.13 20.52
N ASP A 12 -7.35 5.08 19.60
CA ASP A 12 -7.97 6.39 19.83
C ASP A 12 -9.48 6.42 19.59
N GLY A 13 -10.09 5.32 19.12
CA GLY A 13 -11.52 5.30 18.78
C GLY A 13 -11.83 5.40 17.30
N PHE A 14 -10.89 5.80 16.46
CA PHE A 14 -11.13 6.02 15.02
C PHE A 14 -11.25 4.70 14.24
N PRO A 15 -11.89 4.70 13.06
CA PRO A 15 -12.09 3.50 12.26
C PRO A 15 -10.78 2.78 11.96
N LEU A 16 -10.73 1.49 12.30
CA LEU A 16 -9.64 0.58 11.93
C LEU A 16 -10.16 -0.85 12.04
N LEU A 17 -10.78 -1.37 10.99
CA LEU A 17 -11.22 -2.75 10.93
C LEU A 17 -10.00 -3.67 10.89
N HIS A 18 -9.88 -4.57 11.86
CA HIS A 18 -8.81 -5.57 11.90
C HIS A 18 -9.25 -6.83 12.65
N ASP A 19 -8.63 -7.95 12.32
CA ASP A 19 -8.85 -9.23 12.98
C ASP A 19 -7.56 -9.64 13.73
N HIS A 20 -7.68 -10.02 14.99
CA HIS A 20 -6.65 -10.76 15.71
C HIS A 20 -6.90 -12.25 15.50
N CYS A 21 -6.04 -12.90 14.72
CA CYS A 21 -6.03 -14.36 14.58
C CYS A 21 -4.97 -14.93 15.52
N LEU A 22 -5.37 -15.52 16.65
CA LEU A 22 -4.41 -16.22 17.53
C LEU A 22 -4.28 -17.65 17.04
N LEU A 23 -3.04 -18.03 16.70
CA LEU A 23 -2.68 -19.37 16.32
C LEU A 23 -2.27 -20.14 17.58
N PHE A 24 -2.92 -21.26 17.84
CA PHE A 24 -2.45 -22.18 18.86
C PHE A 24 -1.15 -22.83 18.37
N ASN A 25 -0.07 -22.74 19.15
CA ASN A 25 1.26 -23.23 18.77
C ASN A 25 1.39 -24.76 18.92
N ARG A 26 0.46 -25.49 18.30
CA ARG A 26 0.47 -26.94 18.13
C ARG A 26 -0.16 -27.31 16.79
N ALA A 27 0.49 -28.22 16.08
CA ALA A 27 -0.01 -28.86 14.87
C ALA A 27 0.05 -30.38 15.00
N LEU A 28 -0.95 -31.03 14.41
CA LEU A 28 -1.00 -32.47 14.25
C LEU A 28 -0.11 -32.84 13.05
N ARG A 29 0.86 -33.71 13.28
CA ARG A 29 1.71 -34.26 12.23
C ARG A 29 0.99 -35.42 11.52
N PRO A 30 1.39 -35.78 10.28
CA PRO A 30 0.80 -36.92 9.56
C PRO A 30 0.88 -38.26 10.31
N ASP A 31 1.84 -38.41 11.23
CA ASP A 31 2.00 -39.58 12.10
C ASP A 31 1.04 -39.62 13.31
N GLY A 32 0.09 -38.66 13.40
CA GLY A 32 -0.88 -38.57 14.48
C GLY A 32 -0.38 -37.90 15.76
N THR A 33 0.90 -37.50 15.82
CA THR A 33 1.47 -36.85 17.01
C THR A 33 1.40 -35.33 16.94
N TRP A 34 1.36 -34.67 18.10
CA TRP A 34 1.34 -33.21 18.17
C TRP A 34 2.73 -32.62 18.33
N SER A 35 3.01 -31.52 17.64
CA SER A 35 4.28 -30.79 17.74
C SER A 35 4.06 -29.28 17.63
N ALA A 36 5.04 -28.48 18.06
CA ALA A 36 5.00 -27.04 17.90
C ALA A 36 5.00 -26.65 16.41
N LEU A 37 4.39 -25.52 16.07
CA LEU A 37 4.47 -24.96 14.72
C LEU A 37 5.88 -24.47 14.44
N ASP A 38 6.33 -24.61 13.19
CA ASP A 38 7.52 -23.90 12.71
C ASP A 38 7.18 -22.41 12.53
N THR A 39 7.20 -21.67 13.63
CA THR A 39 6.87 -20.24 13.67
C THR A 39 7.86 -19.39 12.90
N ARG A 40 9.10 -19.86 12.71
CA ARG A 40 10.11 -19.18 11.90
C ARG A 40 9.73 -19.23 10.43
N ARG A 41 9.32 -20.38 9.91
CA ARG A 41 8.79 -20.49 8.53
C ARG A 41 7.53 -19.65 8.37
N LEU A 42 6.59 -19.70 9.32
CA LEU A 42 5.40 -18.84 9.27
C LEU A 42 5.76 -17.35 9.19
N TYR A 43 6.70 -16.88 10.02
CA TYR A 43 7.15 -15.50 10.01
C TYR A 43 7.80 -15.09 8.68
N GLN A 44 8.57 -15.98 8.05
CA GLN A 44 9.16 -15.72 6.73
C GLN A 44 8.09 -15.47 5.65
N HIS A 45 6.89 -16.04 5.80
CA HIS A 45 5.77 -15.93 4.86
C HIS A 45 4.80 -14.78 5.16
N VAL A 46 5.01 -13.98 6.21
CA VAL A 46 4.06 -12.94 6.65
C VAL A 46 3.72 -11.93 5.55
N VAL A 47 4.69 -11.54 4.72
CA VAL A 47 4.47 -10.58 3.64
C VAL A 47 3.61 -11.19 2.53
N ALA A 48 3.88 -12.45 2.16
CA ALA A 48 3.10 -13.16 1.14
C ALA A 48 1.64 -13.38 1.59
N ALA A 49 1.44 -13.69 2.87
CA ALA A 49 0.11 -13.80 3.46
C ALA A 49 -0.61 -12.44 3.49
N GLY A 50 0.08 -11.37 3.88
CA GLY A 50 -0.49 -10.02 3.90
C GLY A 50 -0.91 -9.52 2.51
N THR A 51 -0.12 -9.81 1.47
CA THR A 51 -0.50 -9.48 0.09
C THR A 51 -1.67 -10.31 -0.42
N LEU A 52 -1.80 -11.57 0.02
CA LEU A 52 -2.96 -12.40 -0.32
C LEU A 52 -4.23 -11.82 0.30
N TYR A 53 -4.18 -11.51 1.60
CA TYR A 53 -5.28 -10.87 2.30
C TYR A 53 -5.69 -9.56 1.62
N THR A 54 -4.73 -8.71 1.28
CA THR A 54 -5.01 -7.42 0.63
C THR A 54 -5.67 -7.61 -0.74
N LEU A 55 -5.12 -8.48 -1.58
CA LEU A 55 -5.69 -8.78 -2.90
C LEU A 55 -7.13 -9.32 -2.77
N ALA A 56 -7.32 -10.38 -1.97
CA ALA A 56 -8.63 -11.01 -1.80
C ALA A 56 -9.67 -10.02 -1.21
N MET A 57 -9.34 -9.36 -0.10
CA MET A 57 -10.25 -8.42 0.57
C MET A 57 -10.63 -7.24 -0.33
N THR A 58 -9.65 -6.65 -1.04
CA THR A 58 -9.95 -5.51 -1.92
C THR A 58 -10.76 -5.94 -3.14
N THR A 59 -10.50 -7.12 -3.72
CA THR A 59 -11.32 -7.69 -4.79
C THR A 59 -12.76 -7.92 -4.32
N GLU A 60 -12.97 -8.60 -3.18
CA GLU A 60 -14.31 -8.86 -2.65
C GLU A 60 -15.10 -7.57 -2.41
N VAL A 61 -14.51 -6.61 -1.68
CA VAL A 61 -15.16 -5.32 -1.37
C VAL A 61 -15.48 -4.54 -2.64
N CYS A 62 -14.58 -4.55 -3.62
CA CYS A 62 -14.77 -3.79 -4.85
C CYS A 62 -15.82 -4.40 -5.77
N GLU A 63 -15.87 -5.72 -5.90
CA GLU A 63 -16.90 -6.40 -6.68
C GLU A 63 -18.28 -6.28 -6.03
N GLU A 64 -18.38 -6.46 -4.71
CA GLU A 64 -19.67 -6.38 -4.00
C GLU A 64 -20.26 -4.95 -4.02
N LEU A 65 -19.40 -3.93 -3.87
CA LEU A 65 -19.87 -2.55 -3.69
C LEU A 65 -19.78 -1.67 -4.94
N GLY A 66 -19.25 -2.21 -6.05
CA GLY A 66 -19.03 -1.47 -7.30
C GLY A 66 -17.92 -0.42 -7.17
N LEU A 67 -16.85 -0.74 -6.46
CA LEU A 67 -15.71 0.15 -6.19
C LEU A 67 -14.50 -0.26 -7.04
N ALA A 68 -13.45 0.56 -7.01
CA ALA A 68 -12.13 0.21 -7.51
C ALA A 68 -11.06 0.70 -6.55
N THR A 69 -9.85 0.13 -6.64
CA THR A 69 -8.68 0.59 -5.88
C THR A 69 -7.74 1.43 -6.73
N VAL A 70 -6.98 2.32 -6.08
CA VAL A 70 -5.90 3.10 -6.68
C VAL A 70 -4.65 3.03 -5.79
N PRO A 71 -3.45 3.04 -6.38
CA PRO A 71 -2.23 3.13 -5.61
C PRO A 71 -2.12 4.50 -4.96
N ARG A 72 -1.83 4.51 -3.64
CA ARG A 72 -1.50 5.71 -2.88
C ARG A 72 -0.10 5.59 -2.31
N GLU A 73 0.76 6.55 -2.63
CA GLU A 73 2.07 6.65 -1.99
C GLU A 73 1.87 7.16 -0.56
N VAL A 74 2.23 6.32 0.41
CA VAL A 74 2.09 6.64 1.84
C VAL A 74 3.42 7.09 2.44
N THR A 75 4.51 6.54 1.94
CA THR A 75 5.87 6.86 2.38
C THR A 75 6.73 6.97 1.13
N PRO A 76 7.35 8.14 0.87
CA PRO A 76 8.19 8.35 -0.30
C PRO A 76 9.23 7.25 -0.52
N GLY A 77 9.27 6.72 -1.74
CA GLY A 77 10.24 5.69 -2.15
C GLY A 77 9.99 4.29 -1.58
N LEU A 78 8.85 4.07 -0.90
CA LEU A 78 8.32 2.75 -0.57
C LEU A 78 7.20 2.36 -1.54
N ARG A 79 6.78 1.09 -1.47
CA ARG A 79 5.66 0.57 -2.26
C ARG A 79 4.37 1.32 -1.93
N PRO A 80 3.57 1.69 -2.94
CA PRO A 80 2.26 2.27 -2.70
C PRO A 80 1.35 1.24 -2.00
N VAL A 81 0.32 1.76 -1.35
CA VAL A 81 -0.76 0.96 -0.76
C VAL A 81 -1.99 1.13 -1.65
N MET A 82 -2.70 0.04 -1.91
CA MET A 82 -3.95 0.09 -2.65
C MET A 82 -5.08 0.59 -1.74
N GLU A 83 -5.71 1.70 -2.12
CA GLU A 83 -6.78 2.37 -1.37
C GLU A 83 -8.03 2.48 -2.25
N ILE A 84 -9.21 2.63 -1.65
CA ILE A 84 -10.46 2.79 -2.42
C ILE A 84 -10.46 4.14 -3.16
N ALA A 85 -10.71 4.10 -4.46
CA ALA A 85 -10.84 5.28 -5.30
C ALA A 85 -11.99 6.18 -4.84
N GLY A 86 -11.78 7.50 -4.83
CA GLY A 86 -12.78 8.48 -4.40
C GLY A 86 -12.82 8.78 -2.89
N VAL A 87 -12.03 8.06 -2.08
CA VAL A 87 -11.78 8.45 -0.69
C VAL A 87 -10.71 9.56 -0.66
N ASP A 88 -11.07 10.73 -0.12
CA ASP A 88 -10.13 11.84 0.03
C ASP A 88 -9.04 11.49 1.05
N SER A 89 -7.77 11.76 0.69
CA SER A 89 -6.60 11.70 1.57
C SER A 89 -6.83 12.32 2.95
N LYS A 90 -7.53 13.47 3.04
CA LYS A 90 -7.83 14.15 4.31
C LYS A 90 -8.71 13.30 5.22
N LEU A 91 -9.59 12.48 4.68
CA LEU A 91 -10.44 11.56 5.44
C LEU A 91 -9.60 10.39 5.99
N ILE A 92 -8.66 9.87 5.20
CA ILE A 92 -7.71 8.85 5.63
C ILE A 92 -6.85 9.40 6.78
N GLU A 93 -6.23 10.57 6.58
CA GLU A 93 -5.38 11.25 7.57
C GLU A 93 -6.13 11.55 8.88
N TRP A 94 -7.37 12.00 8.79
CA TRP A 94 -8.21 12.27 9.96
C TRP A 94 -8.42 11.03 10.85
N SER A 95 -8.51 9.84 10.24
CA SER A 95 -8.61 8.57 10.98
C SER A 95 -7.25 8.03 11.46
N ALA A 96 -6.15 8.50 10.88
CA ALA A 96 -4.79 8.02 11.09
C ALA A 96 -4.07 8.65 12.30
N THR A 97 -4.80 8.98 13.36
CA THR A 97 -4.30 9.73 14.55
C THR A 97 -3.07 9.12 15.21
N ARG A 98 -2.97 7.79 15.23
CA ARG A 98 -1.80 7.08 15.79
C ARG A 98 -0.55 7.29 14.95
N ARG A 99 -0.69 7.35 13.62
CA ARG A 99 0.44 7.48 12.71
C ARG A 99 1.17 8.80 12.95
N GLN A 100 0.42 9.89 13.07
CA GLN A 100 0.98 11.22 13.35
C GLN A 100 1.82 11.22 14.63
N ARG A 101 1.29 10.64 15.73
CA ARG A 101 2.05 10.55 16.99
C ARG A 101 3.34 9.76 16.86
N ILE A 102 3.30 8.63 16.12
CA ILE A 102 4.50 7.81 15.89
C ILE A 102 5.53 8.59 15.07
N GLU A 103 5.10 9.32 14.04
CA GLU A 103 5.99 10.12 13.21
C GLU A 103 6.64 11.25 14.01
N ASP A 104 5.87 11.95 14.86
CA ASP A 104 6.40 13.00 15.74
C ASP A 104 7.41 12.44 16.76
N ALA A 105 7.12 11.28 17.36
CA ALA A 105 8.06 10.63 18.28
C ALA A 105 9.29 10.08 17.57
N LEU A 106 9.13 9.55 16.35
CA LEU A 106 10.24 9.02 15.55
C LEU A 106 11.23 10.12 15.17
N GLU A 107 10.75 11.33 14.87
CA GLU A 107 11.63 12.48 14.65
C GLU A 107 12.50 12.75 15.89
N SER A 108 11.88 12.93 17.05
CA SER A 108 12.61 13.17 18.31
C SER A 108 13.59 12.04 18.66
N ILE A 109 13.21 10.79 18.42
CA ILE A 109 14.08 9.62 18.62
C ILE A 109 15.26 9.63 17.63
N THR A 110 15.02 10.05 16.38
CA THR A 110 16.05 10.14 15.34
C THR A 110 17.03 11.26 15.61
N ASP A 111 16.57 12.43 16.08
CA ASP A 111 17.44 13.54 16.46
C ASP A 111 18.39 13.14 17.60
N ARG A 112 17.88 12.44 18.61
CA ARG A 112 18.70 11.87 19.68
C ARG A 112 19.71 10.84 19.17
N TYR A 113 19.35 10.04 18.17
CA TYR A 113 20.29 9.12 17.52
C TYR A 113 21.42 9.88 16.81
N VAL A 114 21.09 10.91 16.04
CA VAL A 114 22.07 11.73 15.31
C VAL A 114 23.00 12.45 16.29
N ALA A 115 22.45 13.09 17.32
CA ALA A 115 23.25 13.77 18.34
C ALA A 115 24.22 12.82 19.06
N LYS A 116 23.79 11.58 19.35
CA LYS A 116 24.61 10.57 20.02
C LYS A 116 25.67 9.92 19.10
N HIS A 117 25.36 9.74 17.82
CA HIS A 117 26.18 8.93 16.91
C HIS A 117 26.88 9.73 15.80
N GLY A 118 26.61 11.03 15.68
CA GLY A 118 27.19 11.92 14.66
C GLY A 118 26.78 11.57 13.22
N ARG A 119 25.77 10.72 13.03
CA ARG A 119 25.32 10.24 11.71
C ARG A 119 23.85 9.84 11.72
N LEU A 120 23.23 9.86 10.54
CA LEU A 120 21.87 9.36 10.34
C LEU A 120 21.80 7.83 10.54
N PRO A 121 20.65 7.31 11.04
CA PRO A 121 20.45 5.87 11.20
C PRO A 121 20.38 5.16 9.84
N GLY A 122 21.13 4.05 9.70
CA GLY A 122 20.98 3.12 8.58
C GLY A 122 19.59 2.45 8.58
N GLU A 123 19.23 1.76 7.48
CA GLU A 123 17.89 1.15 7.28
C GLU A 123 17.42 0.28 8.47
N ARG A 124 18.29 -0.60 8.97
CA ARG A 124 17.98 -1.46 10.12
C ARG A 124 17.76 -0.66 11.40
N ALA A 125 18.58 0.36 11.64
CA ALA A 125 18.44 1.23 12.80
C ALA A 125 17.13 2.02 12.73
N ARG A 126 16.78 2.58 11.55
CA ARG A 126 15.49 3.27 11.32
C ARG A 126 14.29 2.39 11.66
N HIS A 127 14.30 1.14 11.22
CA HIS A 127 13.23 0.19 11.57
C HIS A 127 13.13 -0.02 13.10
N GLY A 128 14.28 -0.14 13.77
CA GLY A 128 14.33 -0.20 15.23
C GLY A 128 13.74 1.05 15.89
N LEU A 129 14.18 2.25 15.50
CA LEU A 129 13.69 3.51 16.05
C LEU A 129 12.19 3.70 15.80
N GLY A 130 11.69 3.30 14.62
CA GLY A 130 10.26 3.31 14.31
C GLY A 130 9.44 2.38 15.21
N TRP A 131 9.98 1.20 15.53
CA TRP A 131 9.36 0.30 16.49
C TRP A 131 9.31 0.91 17.90
N TRP A 132 10.40 1.55 18.34
CA TRP A 132 10.46 2.24 19.62
C TRP A 132 9.45 3.38 19.70
N ALA A 133 9.40 4.25 18.68
CA ALA A 133 8.41 5.33 18.58
C ALA A 133 6.96 4.80 18.67
N ALA A 134 6.69 3.66 18.04
CA ALA A 134 5.38 3.01 18.06
C ALA A 134 4.99 2.42 19.42
N GLN A 135 5.96 2.01 20.24
CA GLN A 135 5.71 1.54 21.61
C GLN A 135 5.58 2.71 22.59
N ASP A 136 6.45 3.71 22.47
CA ASP A 136 6.50 4.87 23.38
C ASP A 136 5.21 5.71 23.29
N THR A 137 4.69 5.90 22.08
CA THR A 137 3.46 6.67 21.83
C THR A 137 2.17 5.85 22.06
N ARG A 138 2.26 4.65 22.63
CA ARG A 138 1.13 3.74 22.75
C ARG A 138 0.26 4.14 23.96
N PRO A 139 -0.94 4.73 23.74
CA PRO A 139 -1.82 5.06 24.86
C PRO A 139 -2.34 3.79 25.52
N GLU A 140 -2.83 3.91 26.75
CA GLU A 140 -3.48 2.81 27.48
C GLU A 140 -4.63 2.18 26.68
N LYS A 141 -4.97 0.94 27.02
CA LYS A 141 -6.13 0.28 26.40
C LYS A 141 -7.39 0.98 26.89
N LYS A 142 -8.14 1.58 25.97
CA LYS A 142 -9.49 2.08 26.26
C LYS A 142 -10.47 0.93 26.57
N THR A 143 -11.56 1.28 27.22
CA THR A 143 -12.76 0.43 27.30
C THR A 143 -13.35 0.23 25.90
N PRO A 144 -13.58 -1.03 25.46
CA PRO A 144 -14.24 -1.31 24.17
C PRO A 144 -15.62 -0.66 24.09
N ARG A 145 -15.99 -0.18 22.89
CA ARG A 145 -17.32 0.36 22.61
C ARG A 145 -18.02 -0.51 21.58
N PRO A 146 -19.35 -0.71 21.69
CA PRO A 146 -20.10 -1.47 20.68
C PRO A 146 -20.11 -0.73 19.34
N LEU A 147 -20.13 -1.47 18.23
CA LEU A 147 -19.99 -0.93 16.87
C LEU A 147 -21.01 0.16 16.54
N HIS A 148 -22.26 0.04 16.99
CA HIS A 148 -23.28 1.05 16.73
C HIS A 148 -22.93 2.42 17.33
N ARG A 149 -22.33 2.46 18.54
CA ARG A 149 -21.87 3.71 19.17
C ARG A 149 -20.65 4.28 18.44
N LEU A 150 -19.73 3.42 18.02
CA LEU A 150 -18.58 3.82 17.22
C LEU A 150 -19.02 4.46 15.90
N ARG A 151 -19.94 3.82 15.16
CA ARG A 151 -20.49 4.35 13.90
C ARG A 151 -21.19 5.69 14.09
N ALA A 152 -22.01 5.84 15.13
CA ALA A 152 -22.67 7.11 15.44
C ALA A 152 -21.66 8.23 15.72
N TRP A 153 -20.63 7.95 16.53
CA TRP A 153 -19.57 8.89 16.84
C TRP A 153 -18.71 9.24 15.63
N TRP A 154 -18.31 8.26 14.81
CA TRP A 154 -17.56 8.48 13.57
C TRP A 154 -18.32 9.37 12.60
N ARG A 155 -19.61 9.08 12.40
CA ARG A 155 -20.48 9.86 11.52
C ARG A 155 -20.59 11.30 12.00
N ALA A 156 -20.92 11.52 13.28
CA ALA A 156 -21.01 12.87 13.84
C ALA A 156 -19.69 13.64 13.74
N SER A 157 -18.57 12.99 14.05
CA SER A 157 -17.23 13.59 14.01
C SER A 157 -16.80 13.93 12.58
N ALA A 158 -17.06 13.05 11.61
CA ALA A 158 -16.78 13.28 10.21
C ALA A 158 -17.66 14.40 9.64
N ILE A 159 -18.96 14.44 9.97
CA ILE A 159 -19.87 15.52 9.54
C ILE A 159 -19.39 16.87 10.06
N ARG A 160 -18.97 16.93 11.33
CA ARG A 160 -18.42 18.15 11.93
C ARG A 160 -17.15 18.64 11.23
N ARG A 161 -16.29 17.73 10.75
CA ARG A 161 -14.99 18.07 10.15
C ARG A 161 -15.06 18.35 8.64
N PHE A 162 -15.92 17.63 7.92
CA PHE A 162 -15.93 17.56 6.46
C PHE A 162 -17.28 17.96 5.83
N GLY A 163 -18.30 18.19 6.65
CA GLY A 163 -19.65 18.53 6.19
C GLY A 163 -20.50 17.29 5.88
N ARG A 164 -21.82 17.47 6.02
CA ARG A 164 -22.81 16.40 5.86
C ARG A 164 -22.87 15.84 4.45
N GLN A 165 -22.87 16.71 3.44
CA GLN A 165 -22.92 16.31 2.03
C GLN A 165 -21.73 15.41 1.64
N LEU A 166 -20.54 15.70 2.16
CA LEU A 166 -19.38 14.85 1.94
C LEU A 166 -19.65 13.47 2.56
N VAL A 167 -19.96 13.38 3.85
CA VAL A 167 -20.15 12.09 4.53
C VAL A 167 -21.28 11.26 3.92
N ASP A 168 -22.42 11.88 3.63
CA ASP A 168 -23.61 11.20 3.09
C ASP A 168 -23.39 10.72 1.65
N GLY A 169 -22.65 11.48 0.84
CA GLY A 169 -22.33 11.14 -0.55
C GLY A 169 -21.07 10.28 -0.75
N LEU A 170 -20.38 9.85 0.31
CA LEU A 170 -19.06 9.20 0.19
C LEU A 170 -19.09 7.93 -0.65
N LEU A 171 -20.00 7.00 -0.36
CA LEU A 171 -20.11 5.76 -1.11
C LEU A 171 -20.40 6.02 -2.59
N GLN A 172 -21.29 6.97 -2.89
CA GLN A 172 -21.64 7.31 -4.27
C GLN A 172 -20.43 7.90 -5.01
N ARG A 173 -19.64 8.77 -4.38
CA ARG A 173 -18.40 9.28 -4.99
C ARG A 173 -17.39 8.16 -5.26
N CYS A 174 -17.23 7.21 -4.34
CA CYS A 174 -16.35 6.07 -4.55
C CYS A 174 -16.85 5.16 -5.68
N ARG A 175 -18.16 4.95 -5.81
CA ARG A 175 -18.77 4.22 -6.94
C ARG A 175 -18.56 4.92 -8.27
N THR A 176 -18.75 6.25 -8.33
CA THR A 176 -18.50 7.03 -9.55
C THR A 176 -17.02 6.94 -9.97
N ALA A 177 -16.09 7.10 -9.03
CA ALA A 177 -14.66 6.91 -9.30
C ALA A 177 -14.33 5.47 -9.74
N GLY A 178 -14.93 4.49 -9.06
CA GLY A 178 -14.79 3.07 -9.37
C GLY A 178 -15.28 2.73 -10.77
N ALA A 179 -16.45 3.22 -11.17
CA ALA A 179 -17.00 3.03 -12.51
C ALA A 179 -16.10 3.61 -13.60
N ALA A 180 -15.55 4.81 -13.38
CA ALA A 180 -14.63 5.45 -14.32
C ALA A 180 -13.33 4.64 -14.52
N ILE A 181 -12.78 4.07 -13.44
CA ILE A 181 -11.59 3.20 -13.52
C ILE A 181 -11.95 1.89 -14.20
N ARG A 182 -13.05 1.25 -13.80
CA ARG A 182 -13.50 -0.04 -14.37
C ARG A 182 -13.79 0.07 -15.87
N ALA A 183 -14.27 1.21 -16.37
CA ALA A 183 -14.46 1.43 -17.80
C ALA A 183 -13.15 1.43 -18.61
N ARG A 184 -12.02 1.79 -17.98
CA ARG A 184 -10.68 1.87 -18.60
C ARG A 184 -9.85 0.60 -18.38
N VAL A 185 -10.07 -0.08 -17.27
CA VAL A 185 -9.33 -1.29 -16.86
C VAL A 185 -10.06 -2.52 -17.35
N ARG A 186 -9.47 -3.20 -18.34
CA ARG A 186 -9.91 -4.51 -18.80
C ARG A 186 -9.59 -5.58 -17.74
N PRO A 187 -10.45 -6.58 -17.51
CA PRO A 187 -10.20 -7.69 -16.58
C PRO A 187 -9.24 -8.73 -17.18
N LEU A 188 -8.19 -8.29 -17.89
CA LEU A 188 -7.21 -9.16 -18.51
C LEU A 188 -5.83 -8.89 -17.93
N VAL A 189 -5.10 -9.96 -17.64
CA VAL A 189 -3.73 -9.90 -17.16
C VAL A 189 -2.84 -10.65 -18.15
N ASP A 190 -1.86 -9.95 -18.70
CA ASP A 190 -0.81 -10.56 -19.50
C ASP A 190 0.17 -11.29 -18.58
N THR A 191 -0.03 -12.60 -18.43
CA THR A 191 0.71 -13.42 -17.48
C THR A 191 2.19 -13.55 -17.82
N ALA A 192 2.54 -13.51 -19.11
CA ALA A 192 3.93 -13.55 -19.56
C ALA A 192 4.66 -12.25 -19.18
N LEU A 193 4.03 -11.10 -19.41
CA LEU A 193 4.59 -9.81 -19.00
C LEU A 193 4.67 -9.69 -17.48
N ALA A 194 3.62 -10.11 -16.77
CA ALA A 194 3.57 -10.10 -15.32
C ALA A 194 4.69 -10.97 -14.71
N ALA A 195 4.97 -12.15 -15.27
CA ALA A 195 6.03 -13.03 -14.79
C ALA A 195 7.42 -12.37 -14.86
N ILE A 196 7.72 -11.69 -15.97
CA ILE A 196 9.02 -11.01 -16.15
C ILE A 196 9.11 -9.80 -15.23
N ASP A 197 8.04 -9.01 -15.15
CA ASP A 197 7.94 -7.83 -14.29
C ASP A 197 8.18 -8.19 -12.81
N VAL A 198 7.48 -9.22 -12.33
CA VAL A 198 7.61 -9.76 -10.98
C VAL A 198 9.05 -10.22 -10.70
N ALA A 199 9.66 -10.99 -11.61
CA ALA A 199 11.04 -11.45 -11.45
C ALA A 199 12.03 -10.26 -11.38
N ALA A 200 11.88 -9.30 -12.28
CA ALA A 200 12.72 -8.10 -12.36
C ALA A 200 12.62 -7.24 -11.09
N VAL A 201 11.41 -7.02 -10.59
CA VAL A 201 11.18 -6.22 -9.38
C VAL A 201 11.74 -6.92 -8.14
N VAL A 202 11.47 -8.22 -7.96
CA VAL A 202 11.97 -8.96 -6.80
C VAL A 202 13.49 -9.01 -6.79
N TYR A 203 14.11 -9.23 -7.95
CA TYR A 203 15.55 -9.21 -8.09
C TYR A 203 16.16 -7.85 -7.77
N THR A 204 15.62 -6.77 -8.34
CA THR A 204 16.12 -5.40 -8.12
C THR A 204 16.08 -5.02 -6.63
N VAL A 205 15.05 -5.49 -5.93
CA VAL A 205 14.85 -5.21 -4.50
C VAL A 205 15.75 -6.09 -3.61
N ARG A 206 15.96 -7.37 -3.94
CA ARG A 206 16.57 -8.34 -3.00
C ARG A 206 17.90 -8.96 -3.46
N GLY A 207 18.18 -9.02 -4.75
CA GLY A 207 19.29 -9.78 -5.33
C GLY A 207 19.07 -11.29 -5.25
N ALA A 208 18.97 -11.83 -4.03
CA ALA A 208 18.60 -13.22 -3.76
C ALA A 208 17.25 -13.30 -3.05
N PHE A 209 16.42 -14.25 -3.46
CA PHE A 209 15.03 -14.36 -3.02
C PHE A 209 14.54 -15.81 -3.00
N ALA A 210 13.28 -16.02 -2.63
CA ALA A 210 12.63 -17.32 -2.46
C ALA A 210 11.22 -17.20 -3.03
N ARG A 211 10.54 -18.31 -3.32
CA ARG A 211 9.19 -18.31 -3.93
C ARG A 211 8.21 -17.37 -3.24
N ARG A 212 8.22 -17.32 -1.90
CA ARG A 212 7.36 -16.39 -1.12
C ARG A 212 7.53 -14.91 -1.46
N HIS A 213 8.72 -14.47 -1.89
CA HIS A 213 8.94 -13.09 -2.31
C HIS A 213 8.34 -12.83 -3.69
N VAL A 214 8.47 -13.80 -4.60
CA VAL A 214 7.86 -13.76 -5.94
C VAL A 214 6.34 -13.76 -5.83
N LEU A 215 5.78 -14.63 -5.00
CA LEU A 215 4.34 -14.70 -4.75
C LEU A 215 3.78 -13.40 -4.15
N ALA A 216 4.50 -12.80 -3.19
CA ALA A 216 4.12 -11.50 -2.65
C ALA A 216 4.10 -10.41 -3.71
N GLU A 217 5.02 -10.47 -4.68
CA GLU A 217 5.09 -9.49 -5.76
C GLU A 217 4.03 -9.72 -6.84
N ALA A 218 3.79 -10.98 -7.24
CA ALA A 218 2.71 -11.33 -8.16
C ALA A 218 1.36 -10.82 -7.65
N ARG A 219 1.10 -10.96 -6.35
CA ARG A 219 -0.13 -10.44 -5.71
C ARG A 219 -0.23 -8.92 -5.72
N ARG A 220 0.89 -8.20 -5.58
CA ARG A 220 0.91 -6.73 -5.71
C ARG A 220 0.67 -6.31 -7.15
N HIS A 221 1.35 -6.94 -8.09
CA HIS A 221 1.16 -6.71 -9.51
C HIS A 221 -0.31 -6.92 -9.90
N LEU A 222 -0.93 -8.01 -9.43
CA LEU A 222 -2.36 -8.26 -9.66
C LEU A 222 -3.26 -7.19 -9.02
N ALA A 223 -2.98 -6.79 -7.78
CA ALA A 223 -3.76 -5.75 -7.10
C ALA A 223 -3.69 -4.40 -7.85
N GLU A 224 -2.49 -4.04 -8.33
CA GLU A 224 -2.25 -2.83 -9.12
C GLU A 224 -2.89 -2.90 -10.51
N THR A 225 -2.79 -4.03 -11.22
CA THR A 225 -3.31 -4.21 -12.58
C THR A 225 -4.84 -4.33 -12.60
N LEU A 226 -5.43 -5.06 -11.65
CA LEU A 226 -6.86 -5.34 -11.64
C LEU A 226 -7.68 -4.26 -10.93
N HIS A 227 -7.06 -3.39 -10.13
CA HIS A 227 -7.76 -2.29 -9.45
C HIS A 227 -9.01 -2.73 -8.65
N GLY A 228 -8.93 -3.89 -7.99
CA GLY A 228 -10.05 -4.47 -7.24
C GLY A 228 -11.07 -5.25 -8.07
N ARG A 229 -10.77 -5.54 -9.34
CA ARG A 229 -11.54 -6.52 -10.13
C ARG A 229 -11.27 -7.95 -9.67
N ALA A 230 -12.17 -8.85 -10.06
CA ALA A 230 -12.07 -10.29 -9.86
C ALA A 230 -10.71 -10.81 -10.35
N CYS A 231 -10.01 -11.53 -9.47
CA CYS A 231 -8.78 -12.22 -9.77
C CYS A 231 -9.07 -13.73 -9.80
N PRO A 232 -8.79 -14.43 -10.92
CA PRO A 232 -8.93 -15.88 -10.97
C PRO A 232 -8.11 -16.57 -9.86
N PRO A 233 -8.68 -17.57 -9.16
CA PRO A 233 -7.93 -18.35 -8.18
C PRO A 233 -6.67 -18.98 -8.79
N GLY A 234 -5.54 -18.89 -8.09
CA GLY A 234 -4.27 -19.49 -8.50
C GLY A 234 -3.49 -18.71 -9.57
N LEU A 235 -4.02 -17.60 -10.08
CA LEU A 235 -3.31 -16.75 -11.06
C LEU A 235 -1.99 -16.20 -10.51
N ASP A 236 -1.98 -15.83 -9.21
CA ASP A 236 -0.79 -15.37 -8.49
C ASP A 236 0.29 -16.46 -8.39
N ASP A 237 -0.10 -17.69 -8.06
CA ASP A 237 0.80 -18.85 -8.04
C ASP A 237 1.32 -19.16 -9.44
N TYR A 238 0.46 -19.14 -10.47
CA TYR A 238 0.86 -19.34 -11.86
C TYR A 238 1.91 -18.30 -12.30
N ILE A 239 1.67 -17.01 -12.06
CA ILE A 239 2.63 -15.94 -12.40
C ILE A 239 3.95 -16.15 -11.64
N ALA A 240 3.88 -16.51 -10.36
CA ALA A 240 5.07 -16.77 -9.55
C ALA A 240 5.88 -17.96 -10.07
N ASP A 241 5.22 -19.04 -10.48
CA ASP A 241 5.88 -20.22 -11.02
C ASP A 241 6.46 -19.95 -12.42
N GLN A 242 5.76 -19.21 -13.29
CA GLN A 242 6.32 -18.76 -14.57
C GLN A 242 7.53 -17.84 -14.40
N ALA A 243 7.47 -16.91 -13.43
CA ALA A 243 8.59 -16.04 -13.11
C ALA A 243 9.82 -16.86 -12.71
N LEU A 244 9.64 -17.81 -11.78
CA LEU A 244 10.73 -18.67 -11.31
C LEU A 244 11.28 -19.57 -12.42
N ALA A 245 10.42 -20.19 -13.22
CA ALA A 245 10.83 -21.16 -14.24
C ALA A 245 11.54 -20.52 -15.44
N ARG A 246 11.19 -19.28 -15.80
CA ARG A 246 11.64 -18.67 -17.08
C ARG A 246 12.63 -17.53 -16.94
N HIS A 247 12.73 -16.92 -15.76
CA HIS A 247 13.48 -15.67 -15.55
C HIS A 247 14.39 -15.72 -14.31
N THR A 248 14.55 -16.88 -13.69
CA THR A 248 15.38 -17.05 -12.50
C THR A 248 16.22 -18.31 -12.54
N ARG A 249 17.35 -18.25 -11.83
CA ARG A 249 18.23 -19.37 -11.56
C ARG A 249 18.21 -19.72 -10.09
N GLN A 250 18.06 -21.02 -9.81
CA GLN A 250 18.17 -21.58 -8.48
C GLN A 250 19.63 -21.52 -8.00
N LEU A 251 19.84 -20.94 -6.81
CA LEU A 251 21.14 -20.89 -6.13
C LEU A 251 21.34 -22.05 -5.16
N THR A 252 20.25 -22.56 -4.58
CA THR A 252 20.33 -23.70 -3.66
C THR A 252 20.63 -24.97 -4.45
N VAL A 253 21.82 -25.53 -4.29
CA VAL A 253 22.21 -26.82 -4.90
C VAL A 253 21.95 -27.94 -3.90
N PRO A 254 21.07 -28.92 -4.20
CA PRO A 254 20.95 -30.12 -3.38
C PRO A 254 22.29 -30.85 -3.35
N GLN A 255 22.75 -31.24 -2.16
CA GLN A 255 23.97 -32.04 -2.00
C GLN A 255 23.59 -33.49 -1.78
N GLU A 256 24.28 -34.39 -2.47
CA GLU A 256 24.13 -35.82 -2.29
C GLU A 256 24.41 -36.21 -0.83
N GLY A 257 23.59 -37.11 -0.27
CA GLY A 257 23.65 -37.48 1.15
C GLY A 257 23.06 -36.46 2.13
N ARG A 258 22.63 -35.26 1.69
CA ARG A 258 21.90 -34.31 2.53
C ARG A 258 20.41 -34.31 2.21
N ARG A 259 19.60 -33.94 3.21
CA ARG A 259 18.15 -33.78 3.03
C ARG A 259 17.86 -32.72 1.96
N THR A 260 17.07 -33.11 0.95
CA THR A 260 16.60 -32.19 -0.08
C THR A 260 15.86 -31.00 0.54
N PRO A 261 16.24 -29.76 0.23
CA PRO A 261 15.56 -28.57 0.73
C PRO A 261 14.09 -28.57 0.31
N ALA A 262 13.18 -28.22 1.22
CA ALA A 262 11.79 -28.00 0.86
C ALA A 262 11.64 -26.76 -0.05
N PRO A 263 10.57 -26.63 -0.84
CA PRO A 263 10.40 -25.52 -1.80
C PRO A 263 10.53 -24.12 -1.19
N ASP A 264 10.11 -23.92 0.06
CA ASP A 264 10.23 -22.65 0.80
C ASP A 264 11.67 -22.32 1.23
N GLN A 265 12.56 -23.32 1.20
CA GLN A 265 13.98 -23.24 1.54
C GLN A 265 14.87 -23.05 0.30
N ILE A 266 14.30 -23.09 -0.90
CA ILE A 266 15.03 -22.85 -2.14
C ILE A 266 15.24 -21.35 -2.32
N THR A 267 16.48 -20.98 -2.60
CA THR A 267 16.90 -19.61 -2.92
C THR A 267 17.15 -19.49 -4.41
N TYR A 268 16.71 -18.37 -4.97
CA TYR A 268 16.81 -18.01 -6.38
C TYR A 268 17.51 -16.66 -6.52
N THR A 269 18.12 -16.44 -7.68
CA THR A 269 18.49 -15.13 -8.21
C THR A 269 17.84 -14.98 -9.58
N ALA A 270 17.68 -13.77 -10.09
CA ALA A 270 17.24 -13.64 -11.48
C ALA A 270 18.39 -13.83 -12.47
N ASP A 271 18.03 -14.15 -13.70
CA ASP A 271 18.94 -14.27 -14.85
C ASP A 271 19.24 -12.91 -15.51
N PHE A 272 18.96 -11.82 -14.79
CA PHE A 272 19.31 -10.46 -15.21
C PHE A 272 20.67 -10.08 -14.62
N HIS A 273 21.43 -9.28 -15.37
CA HIS A 273 22.65 -8.68 -14.82
C HIS A 273 22.28 -7.65 -13.76
N ARG A 274 23.02 -7.58 -12.65
CA ARG A 274 22.77 -6.58 -11.59
C ARG A 274 23.27 -5.22 -12.06
N PRO A 275 22.41 -4.22 -12.27
CA PRO A 275 22.89 -2.92 -12.67
C PRO A 275 23.65 -2.22 -11.53
N ALA A 276 24.67 -1.42 -11.89
CA ALA A 276 25.44 -0.57 -10.97
C ALA A 276 24.56 0.54 -10.35
N ARG A 277 25.11 1.40 -9.49
CA ARG A 277 24.36 2.45 -8.75
C ARG A 277 23.42 3.26 -9.66
N TRP A 278 22.16 3.45 -9.24
CA TRP A 278 21.14 4.22 -9.97
C TRP A 278 21.02 5.61 -9.37
N TRP A 279 21.00 6.61 -10.25
CA TRP A 279 20.85 8.02 -9.89
C TRP A 279 19.61 8.59 -10.57
N ILE A 280 18.83 9.38 -9.83
CA ILE A 280 17.66 10.10 -10.34
C ILE A 280 18.04 11.56 -10.45
N ALA A 281 18.01 12.10 -11.67
CA ALA A 281 18.19 13.53 -11.94
C ALA A 281 16.84 14.26 -11.79
N GLY A 282 16.87 15.51 -11.31
CA GLY A 282 15.68 16.35 -11.20
C GLY A 282 15.95 17.73 -11.78
N THR A 283 14.88 18.44 -12.16
CA THR A 283 14.95 19.80 -12.68
C THR A 283 15.47 20.76 -11.59
N GLY A 284 16.76 21.08 -11.66
CA GLY A 284 17.44 22.03 -10.78
C GLY A 284 18.00 21.45 -9.46
N LYS A 285 18.11 20.12 -9.30
CA LYS A 285 18.68 19.50 -8.09
C LYS A 285 19.75 18.46 -8.44
N PRO A 286 20.79 18.30 -7.60
CA PRO A 286 21.82 17.31 -7.85
C PRO A 286 21.23 15.89 -7.86
N PRO A 287 21.75 14.98 -8.72
CA PRO A 287 21.25 13.61 -8.80
C PRO A 287 21.34 12.90 -7.45
N ARG A 288 20.29 12.17 -7.05
CA ARG A 288 20.27 11.39 -5.80
C ARG A 288 20.23 9.89 -6.05
N ALA A 289 20.69 9.11 -5.06
CA ALA A 289 20.58 7.66 -5.13
C ALA A 289 19.11 7.21 -5.08
N ALA A 290 18.69 6.38 -6.03
CA ALA A 290 17.36 5.78 -6.06
C ALA A 290 17.17 4.76 -4.92
N THR A 291 15.97 4.69 -4.32
CA THR A 291 15.61 3.61 -3.39
C THR A 291 15.54 2.27 -4.13
N ARG A 292 15.55 1.16 -3.39
CA ARG A 292 15.39 -0.19 -3.98
C ARG A 292 14.11 -0.32 -4.80
N TYR A 293 13.02 0.30 -4.33
CA TYR A 293 11.73 0.20 -5.00
C TYR A 293 11.65 1.13 -6.21
N GLU A 294 12.18 2.35 -6.12
CA GLU A 294 12.27 3.27 -7.27
C GLU A 294 13.06 2.64 -8.42
N ARG A 295 14.19 1.99 -8.12
CA ARG A 295 14.93 1.21 -9.12
C ARG A 295 14.06 0.11 -9.73
N ALA A 296 13.31 -0.61 -8.89
CA ALA A 296 12.45 -1.69 -9.36
C ALA A 296 11.36 -1.19 -10.29
N GLN A 297 10.75 -0.03 -10.02
CA GLN A 297 9.74 0.60 -10.87
C GLN A 297 10.30 1.02 -12.22
N VAL A 298 11.46 1.69 -12.25
CA VAL A 298 12.07 2.10 -13.52
C VAL A 298 12.48 0.87 -14.34
N ALA A 299 13.04 -0.16 -13.69
CA ALA A 299 13.39 -1.40 -14.37
C ALA A 299 12.16 -2.15 -14.92
N SER A 300 11.05 -2.14 -14.17
CA SER A 300 9.74 -2.64 -14.57
C SER A 300 9.18 -1.87 -15.77
N PHE A 301 9.20 -0.54 -15.73
CA PHE A 301 8.65 0.30 -16.79
C PHE A 301 9.43 0.18 -18.09
N ALA A 302 10.76 0.21 -18.03
CA ALA A 302 11.62 -0.01 -19.18
C ALA A 302 11.37 -1.37 -19.84
N LEU A 303 11.25 -2.42 -19.02
CA LEU A 303 10.92 -3.76 -19.48
C LEU A 303 9.56 -3.81 -20.18
N GLN A 304 8.52 -3.23 -19.58
CA GLN A 304 7.18 -3.18 -20.16
C GLN A 304 7.16 -2.40 -21.49
N ASN A 305 7.89 -1.29 -21.58
CA ASN A 305 8.00 -0.49 -22.80
C ASN A 305 8.72 -1.26 -23.91
N ALA A 306 9.82 -1.95 -23.59
CA ALA A 306 10.54 -2.76 -24.57
C ALA A 306 9.67 -3.89 -25.13
N ILE A 307 8.90 -4.55 -24.27
CA ILE A 307 7.98 -5.60 -24.69
C ILE A 307 6.84 -5.04 -25.56
N ARG A 308 6.25 -3.90 -25.17
CA ARG A 308 5.23 -3.21 -25.99
C ARG A 308 5.79 -2.84 -27.37
N THR A 309 7.00 -2.29 -27.41
CA THR A 309 7.68 -1.93 -28.67
C THR A 309 7.93 -3.16 -29.54
N ALA A 310 8.47 -4.23 -28.96
CA ALA A 310 8.79 -5.45 -29.70
C ALA A 310 7.52 -6.18 -30.21
N ARG A 311 6.41 -6.09 -29.48
CA ARG A 311 5.11 -6.59 -29.94
C ARG A 311 4.54 -5.75 -31.07
N ALA A 312 4.60 -4.42 -30.96
CA ALA A 312 4.16 -3.52 -32.03
C ALA A 312 4.92 -3.76 -33.34
N ALA A 313 6.25 -3.94 -33.25
CA ALA A 313 7.09 -4.30 -34.41
C ALA A 313 6.70 -5.65 -35.02
N SER A 314 6.38 -6.65 -34.19
CA SER A 314 5.92 -7.96 -34.69
C SER A 314 4.56 -7.87 -35.38
N THR A 315 3.63 -7.06 -34.87
CA THR A 315 2.33 -6.84 -35.53
C THR A 315 2.51 -6.13 -36.87
N ALA A 316 3.31 -5.07 -36.93
CA ALA A 316 3.62 -4.37 -38.19
C ALA A 316 4.22 -5.32 -39.24
N SER A 317 5.16 -6.19 -38.85
CA SER A 317 5.73 -7.18 -39.77
C SER A 317 4.72 -8.23 -40.26
N ARG A 318 3.71 -8.58 -39.44
CA ARG A 318 2.63 -9.49 -39.87
C ARG A 318 1.65 -8.78 -40.80
N ASP A 319 1.32 -7.53 -40.53
CA ASP A 319 0.42 -6.76 -41.39
C ASP A 319 1.08 -6.48 -42.75
N GLU A 320 2.39 -6.23 -42.80
CA GLU A 320 3.16 -6.16 -44.04
C GLU A 320 3.22 -7.51 -44.77
N ALA A 321 3.44 -8.62 -44.05
CA ALA A 321 3.41 -9.95 -44.64
C ALA A 321 2.01 -10.32 -45.16
N HIS A 322 0.95 -9.99 -44.42
CA HIS A 322 -0.43 -10.20 -44.84
C HIS A 322 -0.83 -9.27 -45.99
N ALA A 323 -0.34 -8.03 -46.05
CA ALA A 323 -0.54 -7.15 -47.21
C ALA A 323 0.19 -7.66 -48.45
N ALA A 324 1.42 -8.21 -48.29
CA ALA A 324 2.14 -8.86 -49.37
C ALA A 324 1.45 -10.16 -49.83
N THR A 325 0.85 -10.91 -48.90
CA THR A 325 0.11 -12.14 -49.23
C THR A 325 -1.27 -11.83 -49.84
N ALA A 326 -1.98 -10.81 -49.36
CA ALA A 326 -3.25 -10.34 -49.91
C ALA A 326 -3.09 -9.74 -51.32
N SER A 327 -1.94 -9.11 -51.60
CA SER A 327 -1.56 -8.69 -52.96
C SER A 327 -1.26 -9.88 -53.88
N ALA A 328 -0.95 -11.06 -53.32
CA ALA A 328 -0.75 -12.31 -54.07
C ALA A 328 -2.00 -13.20 -54.15
N THR A 329 -2.98 -13.03 -53.25
CA THR A 329 -4.21 -13.85 -53.17
C THR A 329 -5.48 -13.11 -53.57
N ALA A 330 -5.38 -11.98 -54.29
CA ALA A 330 -6.52 -11.32 -54.92
C ALA A 330 -7.05 -12.11 -56.15
N HIS A 331 -7.30 -13.40 -55.96
CA HIS A 331 -8.13 -14.28 -56.79
C HIS A 331 -8.49 -15.52 -55.95
N THR A 332 -9.48 -15.41 -55.06
CA THR A 332 -10.61 -16.35 -54.87
C THR A 332 -11.34 -16.11 -53.54
N GLU A 333 -12.63 -15.81 -53.68
CA GLU A 333 -13.81 -16.16 -52.87
C GLU A 333 -13.94 -15.84 -51.37
N ASP A 334 -15.05 -15.12 -51.11
CA ASP A 334 -16.07 -15.22 -50.05
C ASP A 334 -16.01 -16.41 -49.07
N HIS A 335 -16.11 -16.12 -47.76
CA HIS A 335 -17.28 -16.55 -46.97
C HIS A 335 -17.30 -16.03 -45.51
N HIS A 336 -18.55 -15.97 -45.02
CA HIS A 336 -19.08 -15.54 -43.73
C HIS A 336 -18.38 -16.08 -42.47
N HIS A 337 -18.36 -15.27 -41.41
CA HIS A 337 -18.22 -15.76 -40.04
C HIS A 337 -19.23 -15.15 -39.06
N ASP A 338 -19.85 -16.08 -38.34
CA ASP A 338 -20.90 -15.97 -37.34
C ASP A 338 -20.30 -15.61 -35.97
N GLN A 339 -20.98 -14.74 -35.22
CA GLN A 339 -20.46 -14.08 -34.02
C GLN A 339 -21.08 -14.70 -32.75
N ALA A 340 -20.33 -15.56 -32.06
CA ALA A 340 -20.74 -16.12 -30.76
C ALA A 340 -20.13 -15.34 -29.58
N ALA A 341 -20.99 -15.01 -28.62
CA ALA A 341 -20.74 -14.13 -27.48
C ALA A 341 -19.75 -14.67 -26.43
N ALA A 342 -18.86 -13.81 -25.94
CA ALA A 342 -17.84 -14.11 -24.94
C ALA A 342 -18.30 -13.83 -23.48
N THR A 343 -17.86 -14.69 -22.55
CA THR A 343 -18.07 -14.61 -21.10
C THR A 343 -17.32 -13.43 -20.44
N PRO A 344 -17.76 -12.91 -19.27
CA PRO A 344 -17.35 -11.57 -18.80
C PRO A 344 -15.94 -11.44 -18.18
N HIS A 345 -15.19 -12.55 -18.07
CA HIS A 345 -13.90 -12.58 -17.38
C HIS A 345 -12.91 -13.48 -18.13
N ALA A 346 -12.31 -12.97 -19.21
CA ALA A 346 -11.29 -13.69 -19.95
C ALA A 346 -9.93 -13.54 -19.26
N VAL A 347 -9.41 -14.62 -18.68
CA VAL A 347 -7.96 -14.83 -18.63
C VAL A 347 -7.54 -15.11 -20.06
N ASP A 348 -6.37 -14.62 -20.51
CA ASP A 348 -5.75 -15.25 -21.68
C ASP A 348 -5.43 -16.71 -21.27
N HIS A 349 -6.36 -17.63 -21.53
CA HIS A 349 -6.18 -19.06 -21.34
C HIS A 349 -5.24 -19.62 -22.44
N PRO A 350 -4.54 -20.73 -22.16
CA PRO A 350 -3.10 -20.92 -22.43
C PRO A 350 -2.71 -21.29 -23.88
N ASP A 351 -3.63 -21.20 -24.85
CA ASP A 351 -3.40 -21.71 -26.21
C ASP A 351 -3.07 -20.63 -27.26
N ARG A 352 -2.87 -19.37 -26.85
CA ARG A 352 -2.18 -18.38 -27.69
C ARG A 352 -0.81 -18.08 -27.11
N PRO A 353 0.29 -18.45 -27.79
CA PRO A 353 1.62 -18.17 -27.29
C PRO A 353 1.89 -16.66 -27.41
N THR A 354 1.57 -15.92 -26.35
CA THR A 354 2.29 -14.68 -26.01
C THR A 354 3.49 -15.00 -25.12
N VAL A 355 4.03 -16.22 -25.23
CA VAL A 355 5.42 -16.48 -24.84
C VAL A 355 6.27 -15.53 -25.68
N LEU A 356 6.92 -14.58 -25.01
CA LEU A 356 7.83 -13.68 -25.71
C LEU A 356 8.82 -14.49 -26.52
N THR A 357 9.00 -14.12 -27.79
CA THR A 357 10.03 -14.71 -28.63
C THR A 357 11.40 -14.52 -27.97
N PRO A 358 12.40 -15.36 -28.27
CA PRO A 358 13.75 -15.17 -27.73
C PRO A 358 14.29 -13.75 -27.96
N ALA A 359 13.99 -13.14 -29.10
CA ALA A 359 14.35 -11.75 -29.40
C ALA A 359 13.61 -10.74 -28.50
N GLN A 360 12.31 -10.91 -28.28
CA GLN A 360 11.52 -10.07 -27.37
C GLN A 360 12.03 -10.20 -25.92
N ARG A 361 12.42 -11.42 -25.51
CA ARG A 361 13.04 -11.67 -24.21
C ARG A 361 14.41 -11.00 -24.12
N ALA A 362 15.27 -11.15 -25.11
CA ALA A 362 16.57 -10.49 -25.14
C ALA A 362 16.44 -8.95 -25.08
N ALA A 363 15.50 -8.36 -25.83
CA ALA A 363 15.19 -6.93 -25.79
C ALA A 363 14.67 -6.49 -24.41
N ALA A 364 13.80 -7.28 -23.79
CA ALA A 364 13.34 -7.09 -22.42
C ALA A 364 14.50 -7.08 -21.40
N HIS A 365 15.40 -8.07 -21.50
CA HIS A 365 16.59 -8.16 -20.65
C HIS A 365 17.53 -6.97 -20.88
N HIS A 366 17.75 -6.58 -22.13
CA HIS A 366 18.58 -5.42 -22.49
C HIS A 366 17.97 -4.11 -21.99
N ALA A 367 16.67 -3.90 -22.15
CA ALA A 367 15.99 -2.71 -21.65
C ALA A 367 16.03 -2.61 -20.12
N HIS A 368 15.87 -3.73 -19.40
CA HIS A 368 16.08 -3.78 -17.96
C HIS A 368 17.50 -3.33 -17.56
N GLN A 369 18.52 -3.63 -18.38
CA GLN A 369 19.89 -3.17 -18.19
C GLN A 369 20.06 -1.67 -18.50
N GLN A 370 19.47 -1.19 -19.61
CA GLN A 370 19.56 0.20 -20.07
C GLN A 370 18.71 1.18 -19.26
N ALA A 371 17.69 0.71 -18.55
CA ALA A 371 16.88 1.48 -17.60
C ALA A 371 17.70 2.14 -16.47
N ALA A 372 18.99 1.81 -16.39
CA ALA A 372 19.98 2.49 -15.57
C ALA A 372 20.23 3.97 -15.96
N MET A 373 19.50 4.54 -16.94
CA MET A 373 19.66 5.92 -17.41
C MET A 373 18.38 6.78 -17.22
N PRO A 374 18.55 8.09 -16.93
CA PRO A 374 17.76 8.83 -15.93
C PRO A 374 16.45 9.49 -16.40
N GLU A 375 16.07 9.38 -17.67
CA GLU A 375 15.06 10.26 -18.29
C GLU A 375 13.60 9.94 -17.89
N GLN A 376 13.31 8.73 -17.40
CA GLN A 376 11.93 8.28 -17.12
C GLN A 376 11.33 8.76 -15.79
N LEU A 377 12.05 9.57 -15.02
CA LEU A 377 11.61 10.08 -13.70
C LEU A 377 11.49 11.61 -13.62
N GLU A 378 11.52 12.31 -14.76
CA GLU A 378 11.36 13.76 -14.79
C GLU A 378 10.03 14.22 -14.16
N GLY A 379 10.12 15.25 -13.31
CA GLY A 379 8.96 15.89 -12.69
C GLY A 379 8.60 15.46 -11.26
N ARG A 380 9.39 14.61 -10.59
CA ARG A 380 9.12 14.22 -9.19
C ARG A 380 10.23 14.70 -8.23
N THR A 381 9.96 15.82 -7.57
CA THR A 381 10.83 16.43 -6.57
C THR A 381 11.01 15.54 -5.34
N THR A 382 12.26 15.38 -4.92
CA THR A 382 12.65 14.84 -3.60
C THR A 382 13.84 15.64 -3.10
N ASP A 383 13.68 16.95 -3.14
CA ASP A 383 14.53 17.86 -2.40
C ASP A 383 14.42 17.56 -0.91
N PRO A 384 15.53 17.43 -0.19
CA PRO A 384 15.51 17.57 1.26
C PRO A 384 14.76 18.88 1.66
N ALA A 385 14.95 19.99 0.92
CA ALA A 385 14.21 21.24 1.14
C ALA A 385 12.73 21.21 0.65
N THR A 386 12.19 20.06 0.24
CA THR A 386 10.74 19.83 0.06
C THR A 386 10.18 18.78 1.01
N TRP A 387 11.01 18.16 1.85
CA TRP A 387 10.52 17.37 2.98
C TRP A 387 10.02 18.35 4.04
N LEU A 388 8.85 18.09 4.64
CA LEU A 388 8.28 18.95 5.69
C LEU A 388 9.26 19.21 6.85
N ARG A 389 10.30 18.38 7.01
CA ARG A 389 11.24 18.41 8.14
C ARG A 389 12.71 18.22 7.73
N THR A 390 13.27 19.17 6.96
CA THR A 390 14.72 19.43 6.94
C THR A 390 15.10 20.54 7.91
N PRO A 391 16.35 20.65 8.39
CA PRO A 391 16.77 21.74 9.27
C PRO A 391 16.42 23.14 8.74
N GLU A 392 16.59 23.41 7.44
CA GLU A 392 16.17 24.68 6.83
C GLU A 392 14.63 24.85 6.78
N ASN A 393 13.86 23.80 6.47
CA ASN A 393 12.40 23.88 6.43
C ASN A 393 11.76 23.94 7.82
N LEU A 394 12.34 23.28 8.82
CA LEU A 394 11.96 23.39 10.22
C LEU A 394 12.23 24.80 10.74
N SER A 395 13.33 25.42 10.31
CA SER A 395 13.63 26.82 10.63
C SER A 395 12.62 27.80 10.01
N ARG A 396 12.21 27.57 8.75
CA ARG A 396 11.13 28.34 8.09
C ARG A 396 9.76 28.10 8.73
N LEU A 397 9.40 26.87 9.03
CA LEU A 397 8.11 26.52 9.65
C LEU A 397 8.03 27.07 11.08
N ALA A 398 9.13 27.02 11.83
CA ALA A 398 9.21 27.63 13.16
C ALA A 398 9.12 29.16 13.10
N ALA A 399 9.60 29.81 12.02
CA ALA A 399 9.40 31.24 11.80
C ALA A 399 7.92 31.57 11.54
N PHE A 400 7.24 30.81 10.68
CA PHE A 400 5.80 30.97 10.46
C PHE A 400 4.96 30.74 11.72
N THR A 401 5.30 29.75 12.53
CA THR A 401 4.61 29.48 13.81
C THR A 401 4.85 30.59 14.83
N ARG A 402 6.07 31.11 14.95
CA ARG A 402 6.38 32.27 15.81
C ARG A 402 5.62 33.53 15.38
N GLU A 403 5.52 33.78 14.08
CA GLU A 403 4.79 34.92 13.53
C GLU A 403 3.27 34.77 13.69
N ALA A 404 2.73 33.57 13.50
CA ALA A 404 1.33 33.26 13.74
C ALA A 404 0.96 33.40 15.23
N ASP A 405 1.82 32.97 16.15
CA ASP A 405 1.59 33.12 17.59
C ASP A 405 1.85 34.55 18.09
N ALA A 406 2.71 35.32 17.44
CA ALA A 406 2.84 36.76 17.66
C ALA A 406 1.58 37.50 17.21
N ARG A 407 1.01 37.15 16.04
CA ARG A 407 -0.29 37.68 15.58
C ARG A 407 -1.43 37.29 16.51
N ARG A 408 -1.45 36.03 16.97
CA ARG A 408 -2.47 35.53 17.91
C ARG A 408 -2.41 36.25 19.26
N ARG A 409 -1.21 36.54 19.75
CA ARG A 409 -0.99 37.36 20.96
C ARG A 409 -1.37 38.82 20.73
N ALA A 410 -0.99 39.43 19.61
CA ALA A 410 -1.41 40.79 19.26
C ALA A 410 -2.94 40.94 19.09
N ILE A 411 -3.63 39.88 18.65
CA ILE A 411 -5.10 39.83 18.59
C ILE A 411 -5.70 39.65 19.99
N ALA A 412 -5.07 38.87 20.87
CA ALA A 412 -5.50 38.70 22.26
C ALA A 412 -5.23 39.96 23.11
N ASP A 413 -4.18 40.72 22.81
CA ASP A 413 -3.78 41.96 23.50
C ASP A 413 -4.53 43.19 22.96
N ARG A 414 -5.24 43.09 21.84
CA ARG A 414 -6.24 44.09 21.44
C ARG A 414 -7.44 43.97 22.38
N ARG A 415 -7.45 44.83 23.41
CA ARG A 415 -8.52 45.02 24.40
C ARG A 415 -9.92 44.91 23.76
N GLN A 416 -10.79 44.11 24.38
CA GLN A 416 -12.23 44.15 24.15
C GLN A 416 -12.75 45.57 24.42
N PRO A 417 -13.65 46.13 23.59
CA PRO A 417 -14.33 47.37 23.94
C PRO A 417 -15.18 47.16 25.19
N GLU A 418 -15.07 48.10 26.13
CA GLU A 418 -15.78 48.09 27.41
C GLU A 418 -17.29 47.96 27.20
N ARG A 419 -17.91 47.01 27.92
CA ARG A 419 -19.37 46.90 28.02
C ARG A 419 -19.89 48.03 28.93
N PRO A 420 -20.93 48.78 28.53
CA PRO A 420 -21.54 49.77 29.41
C PRO A 420 -22.32 49.09 30.55
N ALA A 421 -22.36 49.79 31.69
CA ALA A 421 -22.89 49.35 32.98
C ALA A 421 -24.39 49.03 32.99
N ALA A 422 -24.78 48.21 33.96
CA ALA A 422 -26.11 47.63 34.16
C ALA A 422 -27.21 48.64 34.46
N ALA A 423 -28.44 48.34 34.01
CA ALA A 423 -29.68 48.89 34.54
C ALA A 423 -30.77 47.78 34.62
N ASP A 424 -31.22 47.56 35.85
CA ASP A 424 -32.50 47.05 36.38
C ASP A 424 -33.32 45.95 35.69
N ARG A 425 -33.60 44.90 36.49
CA ARG A 425 -34.69 43.93 36.31
C ARG A 425 -35.91 44.36 37.13
N PRO A 426 -37.15 44.08 36.68
CA PRO A 426 -38.28 43.89 37.58
C PRO A 426 -38.57 42.41 37.87
N THR A 427 -39.08 42.20 39.08
CA THR A 427 -39.52 40.99 39.79
C THR A 427 -40.84 40.39 39.31
N ASP A 428 -40.98 39.05 39.39
CA ASP A 428 -42.13 38.34 40.04
C ASP A 428 -41.84 36.82 40.09
N GLN A 429 -41.67 36.21 41.28
CA GLN A 429 -42.65 35.48 42.14
C GLN A 429 -43.22 34.15 41.60
N GLN A 430 -42.82 33.05 42.24
CA GLN A 430 -43.63 32.03 42.96
C GLN A 430 -42.82 30.73 43.11
N ARG A 431 -42.21 30.50 44.29
CA ARG A 431 -42.68 29.62 45.39
C ARG A 431 -42.88 28.15 45.00
N HIS A 432 -42.04 27.26 45.54
CA HIS A 432 -42.46 26.29 46.57
C HIS A 432 -41.26 25.64 47.28
N HIS A 433 -41.45 25.45 48.58
CA HIS A 433 -40.50 25.07 49.63
C HIS A 433 -40.08 23.57 49.61
N THR A 434 -38.77 23.35 49.85
CA THR A 434 -38.09 22.51 50.90
C THR A 434 -38.90 21.53 51.79
N PRO A 435 -38.28 20.55 52.52
CA PRO A 435 -36.84 20.37 52.80
C PRO A 435 -36.28 18.93 52.77
N ARG A 436 -34.95 18.89 52.76
CA ARG A 436 -34.05 17.79 53.14
C ARG A 436 -33.75 17.87 54.65
N PRO A 437 -33.53 16.78 55.40
CA PRO A 437 -32.75 16.84 56.62
C PRO A 437 -31.33 16.35 56.37
N ASP A 438 -30.44 16.96 57.15
CA ASP A 438 -28.99 16.92 57.09
C ASP A 438 -28.45 16.01 58.22
N GLN A 439 -27.14 15.75 58.12
CA GLN A 439 -26.19 15.36 59.17
C GLN A 439 -25.94 13.86 59.47
N GLY A 440 -24.65 13.54 59.46
CA GLY A 440 -24.07 12.34 60.05
C GLY A 440 -22.61 12.12 59.65
N ARG A 441 -21.68 12.87 60.27
CA ARG A 441 -20.23 12.52 60.30
C ARG A 441 -20.04 11.20 61.05
N GLY A 442 -19.17 10.31 60.58
CA GLY A 442 -18.72 9.16 61.36
C GLY A 442 -17.74 8.20 60.65
N ALA A 443 -16.46 8.36 60.99
CA ALA A 443 -15.41 7.35 61.16
C ALA A 443 -15.20 6.13 60.22
N ALA A 444 -13.94 6.03 59.77
CA ALA A 444 -13.10 4.86 59.49
C ALA A 444 -13.55 3.45 59.95
N ARG A 445 -13.40 2.45 59.07
CA ARG A 445 -12.47 1.29 59.19
C ARG A 445 -12.74 0.19 58.14
N ASP A 446 -11.64 -0.34 57.61
CA ASP A 446 -11.35 -1.70 57.10
C ASP A 446 -12.50 -2.69 56.82
N ARG A 447 -12.60 -3.14 55.56
CA ARG A 447 -12.21 -4.49 55.10
C ARG A 447 -12.31 -4.61 53.58
#